data_AF-A0A1A8GLW1-F1
#
_entry.id   AF-A0A1A8GLW1-F1
#
_cell.length_a   1.000
_cell.length_b   1.000
_cell.length_c   1.000
_cell.angle_alpha   90.00
_cell.angle_beta   90.00
_cell.angle_gamma   90.00
#
_symmetry.space_group_name_H-M   'P 1'
#
loop_
_entity.id
_entity.type
_entity.pdbx_description
1 polymer ?
#
loop_
_entity_poly.entity_id
_entity_poly.type
_entity_poly.pdbx_seq_one_letter_code
_entity_poly.pdbx_strand_id
1 'polypeptide(L)'
;MELFAVHPTSGVVYLSGKFNVDEQDRYDLEILAVDRGMKLYGNNGVSSTAKLFVHVERVNEHAPVINVVTRSPMRLDKNLVYAVLTVEDLDENSNGEIDSVVIVDGD
;
A
#
# COMPACT_ATOMS: atom_id res chain seq x y z
N MET A 1 -15.72 9.97 10.13
CA MET A 1 -16.42 8.81 9.53
C MET A 1 -15.88 7.55 10.19
N GLU A 2 -16.72 6.54 10.42
CA GLU A 2 -16.25 5.22 10.86
C GLU A 2 -15.73 4.46 9.64
N LEU A 3 -14.43 4.14 9.60
CA LEU A 3 -13.77 3.47 8.47
C LEU A 3 -13.90 1.94 8.52
N PHE A 4 -14.15 1.41 9.71
CA PHE A 4 -14.26 -0.02 9.97
C PHE A 4 -15.57 -0.33 10.67
N ALA A 5 -16.12 -1.50 10.34
CA ALA A 5 -17.26 -2.07 11.05
C ALA A 5 -17.01 -3.56 11.32
N VAL A 6 -17.63 -4.07 12.38
CA VAL A 6 -17.57 -5.49 12.74
C VAL A 6 -18.95 -6.11 12.61
N HIS A 7 -19.05 -7.23 11.90
CA HIS A 7 -20.30 -7.96 11.81
C HIS A 7 -20.62 -8.61 13.18
N PRO A 8 -21.78 -8.31 13.80
CA PRO A 8 -22.03 -8.56 15.23
C PRO A 8 -22.19 -10.03 15.61
N THR A 9 -22.22 -10.94 14.63
CA THR A 9 -22.34 -12.39 14.86
C THR A 9 -21.14 -13.19 14.37
N SER A 10 -20.60 -12.86 13.19
CA SER A 10 -19.44 -13.60 12.63
C SER A 10 -18.11 -13.03 13.10
N GLY A 11 -18.09 -11.79 13.61
CA GLY A 11 -16.86 -11.10 13.99
C GLY A 11 -16.02 -10.62 12.81
N VAL A 12 -16.50 -10.76 11.57
CA VAL A 12 -15.79 -10.27 10.37
C VAL A 12 -15.68 -8.75 10.46
N VAL A 13 -14.45 -8.23 10.39
CA VAL A 13 -14.17 -6.80 10.27
C VAL A 13 -14.12 -6.45 8.79
N TYR A 14 -14.81 -5.39 8.39
CA TYR A 14 -14.89 -4.92 7.01
C TYR A 14 -14.79 -3.40 6.95
N LEU A 15 -14.49 -2.89 5.76
CA LEU A 15 -14.41 -1.47 5.49
C LEU A 15 -15.80 -0.88 5.29
N SER A 16 -16.09 0.21 5.99
CA SER A 16 -17.32 1.01 5.84
C SER A 16 -17.06 2.33 5.11
N GLY A 17 -15.81 2.64 4.76
CA GLY A 17 -15.41 3.85 4.05
C GLY A 17 -14.15 3.65 3.20
N LYS A 18 -13.74 4.72 2.50
CA LYS A 18 -12.49 4.75 1.72
C LYS A 18 -11.35 5.30 2.57
N PHE A 19 -10.16 4.77 2.37
CA PHE A 19 -8.94 5.30 2.98
C PHE A 19 -8.35 6.42 2.15
N ASN A 20 -7.69 7.34 2.84
CA ASN A 20 -6.65 8.18 2.27
C ASN A 20 -5.32 7.80 2.91
N VAL A 21 -4.51 7.04 2.18
CA VAL A 21 -3.22 6.52 2.69
C VAL A 21 -2.19 7.64 2.88
N ASP A 22 -2.38 8.81 2.26
CA ASP A 22 -1.56 10.01 2.50
C ASP A 22 -1.77 10.60 3.90
N GLU A 23 -2.90 10.32 4.54
CA GLU A 23 -3.26 10.88 5.84
C GLU A 23 -2.84 9.97 6.99
N GLN A 24 -3.02 8.65 6.84
CA GLN A 24 -2.78 7.68 7.90
C GLN A 24 -2.60 6.26 7.34
N ASP A 25 -1.50 5.60 7.72
CA ASP A 25 -1.12 4.26 7.27
C ASP A 25 -1.38 3.17 8.31
N ARG A 26 -1.77 3.54 9.54
CA ARG A 26 -1.99 2.60 10.64
C ARG A 26 -3.22 2.96 11.49
N TYR A 27 -4.02 1.94 11.81
CA TYR A 27 -5.18 2.05 12.70
C TYR A 27 -5.09 1.05 13.85
N ASP A 28 -5.23 1.56 15.07
CA ASP A 28 -5.22 0.77 16.30
C ASP A 28 -6.65 0.70 16.83
N LEU A 29 -7.29 -0.46 16.66
CA LEU A 29 -8.69 -0.70 17.01
C LEU A 29 -8.79 -1.55 18.27
N GLU A 30 -9.83 -1.31 19.08
CA GLU A 30 -10.22 -2.18 20.18
C GLU A 30 -11.55 -2.86 19.86
N ILE A 31 -11.54 -4.19 19.84
CA ILE A 31 -12.70 -5.02 19.54
C ILE A 31 -13.29 -5.55 20.84
N LEU A 32 -14.59 -5.29 21.06
CA LEU A 32 -15.34 -5.76 22.22
C LEU A 32 -16.23 -6.95 21.84
N ALA A 33 -16.00 -8.09 22.49
CA ALA A 33 -16.90 -9.23 22.49
C ALA A 33 -17.77 -9.21 23.74
N VAL A 34 -19.09 -9.35 23.57
CA VAL A 34 -20.07 -9.35 24.66
C VAL A 34 -20.96 -10.57 24.52
N ASP A 35 -21.11 -11.32 25.61
CA ASP A 35 -22.04 -12.44 25.67
C ASP A 35 -23.48 -12.00 25.32
N ARG A 36 -24.20 -12.82 24.55
CA ARG A 36 -25.56 -12.48 24.09
C ARG A 36 -26.57 -12.43 25.23
N GLY A 37 -26.40 -13.27 26.26
CA GLY A 37 -27.22 -13.24 27.47
C GLY A 37 -27.10 -11.92 28.22
N MET A 38 -25.93 -11.29 28.20
CA MET A 38 -25.73 -9.93 28.73
C MET A 38 -26.61 -8.91 27.99
N LYS A 39 -26.56 -8.93 26.64
CA LYS A 39 -27.31 -7.97 25.81
C LYS A 39 -28.82 -8.13 25.92
N LEU A 40 -29.31 -9.36 26.09
CA LEU A 40 -30.75 -9.65 26.06
C LEU A 40 -31.41 -9.57 27.44
N TYR A 41 -30.72 -9.96 28.51
CA TYR A 41 -31.33 -10.15 29.82
C TYR A 41 -30.72 -9.27 30.92
N GLY A 42 -29.74 -8.41 30.60
CA GLY A 42 -29.16 -7.46 31.56
C GLY A 42 -28.41 -8.10 32.73
N ASN A 43 -28.06 -9.39 32.63
CA ASN A 43 -27.27 -10.12 33.62
C ASN A 43 -25.78 -9.72 33.57
N ASN A 44 -25.01 -10.10 34.60
CA ASN A 44 -23.54 -10.16 34.67
C ASN A 44 -22.93 -11.11 33.62
N GLY A 45 -23.18 -10.85 32.33
CA GLY A 45 -22.51 -11.58 31.26
C GLY A 45 -21.04 -11.20 31.15
N VAL A 46 -20.27 -12.10 30.54
CA VAL A 46 -18.83 -11.91 30.36
C VAL A 46 -18.59 -11.10 29.09
N SER A 47 -17.69 -10.12 29.18
CA SER A 47 -17.14 -9.42 28.03
C SER A 47 -15.62 -9.58 27.97
N SER A 48 -15.06 -9.47 26.78
CA SER A 48 -13.61 -9.48 26.56
C SER A 48 -13.25 -8.48 25.48
N THR A 49 -12.07 -7.88 25.59
CA THR A 49 -11.53 -6.97 24.57
C THR A 49 -10.26 -7.54 23.93
N ALA A 50 -10.02 -7.18 22.68
CA ALA A 50 -8.80 -7.49 21.95
C ALA A 50 -8.36 -6.28 21.11
N LYS A 51 -7.05 -6.08 20.96
CA LYS A 51 -6.49 -5.06 20.07
C LYS A 51 -6.33 -5.63 18.67
N LEU A 52 -6.72 -4.85 17.66
CA LEU A 52 -6.51 -5.14 16.25
C LEU A 52 -5.72 -3.99 15.63
N PHE A 53 -4.54 -4.31 15.09
CA PHE A 53 -3.68 -3.38 14.38
C PHE A 53 -3.87 -3.58 12.88
N VAL A 54 -4.27 -2.51 12.18
CA VAL A 54 -4.45 -2.52 10.72
C VAL A 54 -3.40 -1.62 10.11
N HIS A 55 -2.62 -2.17 9.18
CA HIS A 55 -1.65 -1.44 8.37
C HIS A 55 -2.20 -1.32 6.95
N VAL A 56 -2.17 -0.11 6.40
CA VAL A 56 -2.58 0.19 5.03
C VAL A 56 -1.32 0.32 4.18
N GLU A 57 -1.21 -0.53 3.18
CA GLU A 57 -0.11 -0.49 2.21
C GLU A 57 -0.55 0.25 0.95
N ARG A 58 0.35 1.08 0.41
CA ARG A 58 0.12 1.72 -0.88
C ARG A 58 0.17 0.68 -1.99
N VAL A 59 -0.79 0.74 -2.89
CA VAL A 59 -0.75 -0.01 -4.15
C VAL A 59 0.21 0.72 -5.11
N ASN A 60 0.78 0.00 -6.06
CA ASN A 60 1.55 0.58 -7.16
C ASN A 60 0.60 1.38 -8.07
N GLU A 61 0.74 2.71 -8.11
CA GLU A 61 -0.16 3.62 -8.83
C GLU A 61 0.45 4.08 -10.16
N HIS A 62 1.76 4.08 -10.27
CA HIS A 62 2.51 4.50 -11.42
C HIS A 62 3.20 3.28 -12.08
N ALA A 63 3.44 3.38 -13.38
CA ALA A 63 4.25 2.41 -14.07
C ALA A 63 5.57 3.07 -14.46
N PRO A 64 6.67 2.30 -14.62
CA PRO A 64 7.95 2.88 -14.99
C PRO A 64 7.88 3.62 -16.32
N VAL A 65 8.47 4.81 -16.36
CA VAL A 65 8.57 5.66 -17.56
C VAL A 65 10.01 5.74 -18.02
N ILE A 66 10.23 5.54 -19.33
CA ILE A 66 11.54 5.63 -19.97
C ILE A 66 11.70 7.01 -20.61
N ASN A 67 12.70 7.75 -20.14
CA ASN A 67 13.12 9.04 -20.68
C ASN A 67 14.46 8.88 -21.43
N VAL A 68 14.47 9.20 -22.72
CA VAL A 68 15.67 9.14 -23.55
C VAL A 68 16.33 10.51 -23.62
N VAL A 69 17.52 10.64 -23.04
CA VAL A 69 18.33 11.86 -23.18
C VAL A 69 19.39 11.61 -24.25
N THR A 70 19.07 11.97 -25.50
CA THR A 70 20.07 11.97 -26.57
C THR A 70 21.03 13.13 -26.34
N ARG A 71 22.24 12.83 -25.88
CA ARG A 71 23.38 13.74 -26.04
C ARG A 71 24.22 13.21 -27.20
N SER A 72 24.55 14.08 -28.16
CA SER A 72 25.49 13.80 -29.24
C SER A 72 26.66 12.95 -28.74
N PRO A 73 27.18 11.98 -29.52
CA PRO A 73 28.17 11.01 -29.06
C PRO A 73 29.24 11.68 -28.20
N MET A 74 29.17 11.42 -26.90
CA MET A 74 30.12 11.95 -25.93
C MET A 74 31.20 10.91 -25.71
N ARG A 75 32.46 11.30 -25.93
CA ARG A 75 33.60 10.51 -25.47
C ARG A 75 33.70 10.71 -23.97
N LEU A 76 33.32 9.70 -23.21
CA LEU A 76 33.72 9.59 -21.81
C LEU A 76 34.94 8.67 -21.81
N ASP A 77 36.13 9.29 -21.73
CA ASP A 77 37.43 8.63 -21.86
C ASP A 77 37.60 7.84 -23.18
N LYS A 78 37.75 6.51 -23.09
CA LYS A 78 37.89 5.57 -24.21
C LYS A 78 36.57 4.98 -24.70
N ASN A 79 35.46 5.24 -24.02
CA ASN A 79 34.15 4.66 -24.33
C ASN A 79 33.27 5.69 -25.06
N LEU A 80 32.58 5.23 -26.10
CA LEU A 80 31.64 6.03 -26.88
C LEU A 80 30.22 5.76 -26.36
N VAL A 81 29.54 6.80 -25.86
CA VAL A 81 28.15 6.72 -25.40
C VAL A 81 27.25 7.31 -26.48
N TYR A 82 26.27 6.54 -26.94
CA TYR A 82 25.31 6.95 -27.99
C TYR A 82 24.00 7.51 -27.44
N ALA A 83 23.53 6.96 -26.32
CA ALA A 83 22.33 7.40 -25.63
C ALA A 83 22.45 7.15 -24.13
N VAL A 84 21.77 7.97 -23.34
CA VAL A 84 21.53 7.73 -21.92
C VAL A 84 20.03 7.55 -21.74
N LEU A 85 19.65 6.43 -21.15
CA LEU A 85 18.27 6.12 -20.77
C LEU A 85 18.13 6.35 -19.28
N THR A 86 17.08 7.05 -18.89
CA THR A 86 16.64 7.16 -17.51
C THR A 86 15.29 6.44 -17.40
N VAL A 87 15.16 5.52 -16.44
CA VAL A 87 13.88 4.85 -16.14
C VAL A 87 13.48 5.26 -14.73
N GLU A 88 12.28 5.82 -14.60
CA GLU A 88 11.78 6.38 -13.36
C GLU A 88 10.37 5.85 -13.11
N ASP A 89 10.09 5.42 -11.89
CA ASP A 89 8.74 5.20 -11.38
C ASP A 89 8.51 6.21 -10.26
N LEU A 90 7.32 6.81 -10.22
CA LEU A 90 6.98 7.88 -9.29
C LEU A 90 6.43 7.36 -7.96
N ASP A 91 6.22 6.05 -7.84
CA ASP A 91 5.83 5.44 -6.58
C ASP A 91 6.99 5.42 -5.57
N GLU A 92 6.63 5.39 -4.28
CA GLU A 92 7.61 5.31 -3.19
C GLU A 92 7.93 3.85 -2.83
N ASN A 93 9.08 3.65 -2.18
CA ASN A 93 9.52 2.36 -1.64
C ASN A 93 9.60 1.27 -2.74
N SER A 94 9.16 0.05 -2.41
CA SER A 94 9.22 -1.11 -3.33
C SER A 94 8.38 -0.94 -4.59
N ASN A 95 7.36 -0.07 -4.56
CA ASN A 95 6.52 0.19 -5.72
C ASN A 95 7.29 1.02 -6.77
N GLY A 96 8.18 1.92 -6.33
CA GLY A 96 9.05 2.68 -7.24
C GLY A 96 10.33 1.95 -7.70
N GLU A 97 10.57 0.72 -7.24
CA GLU A 97 11.80 0.00 -7.54
C GLU A 97 11.75 -0.61 -8.96
N ILE A 98 12.75 -0.28 -9.77
CA ILE A 98 12.88 -0.82 -11.12
C ILE A 98 13.66 -2.13 -11.09
N ASP A 99 13.00 -3.24 -11.38
CA ASP A 99 13.63 -4.58 -11.41
C ASP A 99 14.71 -4.70 -12.49
N SER A 100 14.38 -4.39 -13.74
CA SER A 100 15.32 -4.56 -14.86
C SER A 100 14.99 -3.70 -16.08
N VAL A 101 16.04 -3.41 -16.86
CA VAL A 101 15.95 -2.74 -18.16
C VAL A 101 16.74 -3.55 -19.17
N VAL A 102 16.10 -3.95 -20.27
CA VAL A 102 16.71 -4.76 -21.33
C VAL A 102 16.47 -4.10 -22.68
N ILE A 103 17.53 -3.93 -23.46
CA ILE A 103 17.43 -3.55 -24.88
C ILE A 103 17.27 -4.85 -25.67
N VAL A 104 16.10 -5.04 -26.27
CA VAL A 104 15.72 -6.30 -26.92
C VAL A 104 15.97 -6.31 -28.42
N ASP A 105 16.18 -5.14 -29.04
CA ASP A 105 16.42 -5.01 -30.48
C ASP A 105 17.18 -3.70 -30.80
N GLY A 106 17.74 -3.61 -32.00
CA GLY A 106 18.43 -2.44 -32.53
C GLY A 106 18.61 -2.50 -34.05
N ASP A 107 18.42 -1.35 -34.71
CA ASP A 107 18.60 -1.17 -36.16
C ASP A 107 20.07 -1.17 -36.60
#